data_AF-A0A661ATJ1-F1
#
_entry.id   AF-A0A661ATJ1-F1
#
_cell.length_a   1.000
_cell.length_b   1.000
_cell.length_c   1.000
_cell.angle_alpha   90.00
_cell.angle_beta   90.00
_cell.angle_gamma   90.00
#
_symmetry.space_group_name_H-M   'P 1'
#
loop_
_entity.id
_entity.type
_entity.pdbx_description
1 polymer ?
#
loop_
_entity_poly.entity_id
_entity_poly.type
_entity_poly.pdbx_seq_one_letter_code
_entity_poly.pdbx_strand_id
1 'polypeptide(L)'
;MSSASSYVDLSISIGKIFLKNPVMLASGTAGFGFEFAEIFDISQIGGIATKTITSEPREGNPPPRIFETPSGMINSIGLANPGIDKFMEEVAPRLKNLPTRIILSVGGTSIDDFKYIVETVSEISSVDAIELNLSCPNVKEGGIHFG
;
A
#
# COMPACT_ATOMS: atom_id res chain seq x y z
N MET A 1 18.99 -12.15 -39.47
CA MET A 1 19.43 -12.16 -38.07
C MET A 1 18.80 -10.94 -37.42
N SER A 2 17.72 -11.14 -36.64
CA SER A 2 16.97 -10.05 -36.03
C SER A 2 17.82 -9.39 -34.95
N SER A 3 17.98 -8.08 -35.00
CA SER A 3 18.70 -7.30 -33.98
C SER A 3 18.02 -7.52 -32.63
N ALA A 4 18.69 -8.22 -31.72
CA ALA A 4 18.26 -8.26 -30.34
C ALA A 4 18.28 -6.81 -29.81
N SER A 5 17.10 -6.24 -29.60
CA SER A 5 16.95 -4.99 -28.88
C SER A 5 17.49 -5.24 -27.48
N SER A 6 18.68 -4.70 -27.17
CA SER A 6 19.30 -4.81 -25.85
C SER A 6 18.56 -3.90 -24.87
N TYR A 7 17.35 -4.29 -24.48
CA TYR A 7 16.62 -3.59 -23.43
C TYR A 7 17.40 -3.70 -22.12
N VAL A 8 17.47 -2.60 -21.39
CA VAL A 8 18.06 -2.56 -20.05
C VAL A 8 17.17 -3.41 -19.13
N ASP A 9 17.77 -4.37 -18.44
CA ASP A 9 17.09 -5.11 -17.37
C ASP A 9 16.89 -4.18 -16.16
N LEU A 10 15.63 -3.95 -15.80
CA LEU A 10 15.26 -3.11 -14.66
C LEU A 10 14.91 -3.93 -13.41
N SER A 11 15.03 -5.25 -13.45
CA SER A 11 14.66 -6.09 -12.32
C SER A 11 15.55 -5.85 -11.10
N ILE A 12 14.94 -5.89 -9.91
CA ILE A 12 15.62 -5.67 -8.64
C ILE A 12 15.13 -6.64 -7.56
N SER A 13 15.98 -6.87 -6.56
CA SER A 13 15.65 -7.61 -5.35
C SER A 13 15.74 -6.71 -4.13
N ILE A 14 14.68 -6.68 -3.32
CA ILE A 14 14.64 -5.97 -2.03
C ILE A 14 14.38 -7.02 -0.95
N GLY A 15 15.39 -7.34 -0.16
CA GLY A 15 15.32 -8.45 0.78
C GLY A 15 14.98 -9.77 0.06
N LYS A 16 13.82 -10.35 0.39
CA LYS A 16 13.32 -11.59 -0.24
C LYS A 16 12.39 -11.34 -1.43
N ILE A 17 12.07 -10.09 -1.72
CA ILE A 17 11.08 -9.71 -2.74
C ILE A 17 11.81 -9.43 -4.04
N PHE A 18 11.36 -10.07 -5.13
CA PHE A 18 11.82 -9.79 -6.47
C PHE A 18 10.79 -8.94 -7.22
N LEU A 19 11.21 -7.77 -7.70
CA LEU A 19 10.43 -6.87 -8.54
C LEU A 19 10.97 -6.92 -9.97
N LYS A 20 10.08 -7.05 -10.96
CA LYS A 20 10.46 -7.02 -12.39
C LYS A 20 10.96 -5.65 -12.86
N ASN A 21 10.65 -4.60 -12.12
CA ASN A 21 11.18 -3.24 -12.28
C ASN A 21 10.96 -2.46 -10.96
N PRO A 22 11.62 -1.30 -10.75
CA PRO A 22 11.52 -0.55 -9.49
C PRO A 22 10.27 0.33 -9.39
N VAL A 23 9.39 0.35 -10.40
CA VAL A 23 8.22 1.23 -10.42
C VAL A 23 7.11 0.62 -9.59
N MET A 24 6.60 1.37 -8.62
CA MET A 24 5.51 0.96 -7.75
C MET A 24 4.43 2.03 -7.65
N LEU A 25 3.18 1.59 -7.47
CA LEU A 25 2.10 2.48 -7.05
C LEU A 25 2.20 2.73 -5.54
N ALA A 26 2.18 3.99 -5.13
CA ALA A 26 2.36 4.38 -3.74
C ALA A 26 1.10 4.13 -2.89
N SER A 27 1.28 3.93 -1.58
CA SER A 27 0.17 3.77 -0.66
C SER A 27 -0.77 4.99 -0.71
N GLY A 28 -2.06 4.71 -0.81
CA GLY A 28 -3.10 5.74 -0.85
C GLY A 28 -3.34 6.40 -2.21
N THR A 29 -2.54 6.10 -3.25
CA THR A 29 -2.76 6.64 -4.61
C THR A 29 -3.54 5.70 -5.52
N ALA A 30 -3.52 4.39 -5.23
CA ALA A 30 -4.11 3.36 -6.09
C ALA A 30 -5.07 2.42 -5.36
N GLY A 31 -5.61 2.81 -4.20
CA GLY A 31 -6.50 1.96 -3.41
C GLY A 31 -5.84 0.61 -3.12
N PHE A 32 -6.49 -0.49 -3.52
CA PHE A 32 -5.92 -1.84 -3.47
C PHE A 32 -5.43 -2.34 -4.85
N GLY A 33 -5.45 -1.48 -5.88
CA GLY A 33 -5.01 -1.79 -7.24
C GLY A 33 -6.12 -2.26 -8.19
N PHE A 34 -7.30 -2.57 -7.68
CA PHE A 34 -8.40 -3.13 -8.48
C PHE A 34 -8.89 -2.16 -9.55
N GLU A 35 -9.10 -0.89 -9.20
CA GLU A 35 -9.58 0.14 -10.12
C GLU A 35 -8.56 0.43 -11.22
N PHE A 36 -7.27 0.38 -10.91
CA PHE A 36 -6.21 0.59 -11.89
C PHE A 36 -6.03 -0.59 -12.84
N ALA A 37 -6.31 -1.82 -12.38
CA ALA A 37 -6.30 -3.01 -13.25
C ALA A 37 -7.38 -2.98 -14.33
N GLU A 38 -8.42 -2.15 -14.18
CA GLU A 38 -9.44 -1.89 -15.20
C GLU A 38 -9.00 -0.85 -16.24
N ILE A 39 -7.98 -0.04 -15.93
CA ILE A 39 -7.52 1.09 -16.77
C ILE A 39 -6.31 0.70 -17.61
N PHE A 40 -5.39 -0.12 -17.05
CA PHE A 40 -4.20 -0.56 -17.78
C PHE A 40 -3.70 -1.92 -17.28
N ASP A 41 -2.77 -2.51 -18.03
CA ASP A 41 -2.13 -3.79 -17.68
C ASP A 41 -1.21 -3.64 -16.45
N ILE A 42 -1.77 -3.91 -15.28
CA ILE A 42 -1.07 -3.81 -13.99
C ILE A 42 0.09 -4.82 -13.87
N SER A 43 0.16 -5.82 -14.76
CA SER A 43 1.29 -6.74 -14.86
C SER A 43 2.58 -6.06 -15.37
N GLN A 44 2.54 -4.77 -15.70
CA GLN A 44 3.74 -4.01 -16.06
C GLN A 44 4.39 -3.30 -14.85
N ILE A 45 3.65 -3.10 -13.75
CA ILE A 45 4.17 -2.43 -12.54
C ILE A 45 4.94 -3.42 -11.67
N GLY A 46 6.06 -3.00 -11.09
CA GLY A 46 6.88 -3.82 -10.18
C GLY A 46 6.13 -4.27 -8.92
N GLY A 47 5.34 -3.38 -8.32
CA GLY A 47 4.49 -3.67 -7.18
C GLY A 47 3.50 -2.56 -6.81
N ILE A 48 2.61 -2.85 -5.85
CA ILE A 48 1.61 -1.93 -5.33
C ILE A 48 1.77 -1.88 -3.83
N ALA A 49 2.09 -0.69 -3.30
CA ALA A 49 1.86 -0.39 -1.90
C ALA A 49 0.37 -0.08 -1.74
N THR A 50 -0.38 -0.97 -1.10
CA THR A 50 -1.84 -0.81 -0.99
C THR A 50 -2.20 0.35 -0.08
N LYS A 51 -3.46 0.76 -0.11
CA LYS A 51 -4.06 1.62 0.90
C LYS A 51 -3.73 1.10 2.30
N THR A 52 -3.23 1.99 3.16
CA THR A 52 -3.01 1.68 4.58
C THR A 52 -4.30 1.21 5.24
N ILE A 53 -4.26 0.03 5.85
CA ILE A 53 -5.32 -0.50 6.70
C ILE A 53 -4.99 -0.26 8.18
N THR A 54 -6.01 -0.13 9.03
CA THR A 54 -5.88 -0.07 10.49
C THR A 54 -6.69 -1.19 11.14
N SER A 55 -6.49 -1.45 12.44
CA SER A 55 -7.31 -2.39 13.21
C SER A 55 -8.79 -2.02 13.09
N GLU A 56 -9.14 -0.82 13.52
CA GLU A 56 -10.50 -0.30 13.42
C GLU A 56 -10.77 0.44 12.11
N PRO A 57 -12.02 0.46 11.61
CA PRO A 57 -12.41 1.29 10.47
C PRO A 57 -12.18 2.78 10.71
N ARG A 58 -11.87 3.51 9.65
CA ARG A 58 -11.70 4.97 9.68
C ARG A 58 -12.47 5.61 8.54
N GLU A 59 -13.32 6.58 8.86
CA GLU A 59 -14.04 7.36 7.83
C GLU A 59 -13.13 8.34 7.08
N GLY A 60 -12.05 8.78 7.74
CA GLY A 60 -11.16 9.84 7.28
C GLY A 60 -11.60 11.23 7.71
N ASN A 61 -10.87 12.25 7.25
CA ASN A 61 -11.17 13.65 7.60
C ASN A 61 -12.42 14.16 6.85
N PRO A 62 -13.09 15.22 7.32
CA PRO A 62 -14.19 15.85 6.57
C PRO A 62 -13.74 16.38 5.19
N PRO A 63 -14.62 16.43 4.17
CA PRO A 63 -14.32 17.11 2.91
C PRO A 63 -14.25 18.64 3.10
N PRO A 64 -13.53 19.37 2.22
CA PRO A 64 -12.74 18.88 1.09
C PRO A 64 -11.43 18.20 1.51
N ARG A 65 -11.11 17.07 0.86
CA ARG A 65 -9.93 16.24 1.21
C ARG A 65 -8.75 16.41 0.27
N ILE A 66 -8.92 17.11 -0.84
CA ILE A 66 -7.88 17.31 -1.86
C ILE A 66 -7.93 18.75 -2.34
N PHE A 67 -6.76 19.30 -2.66
CA PHE A 67 -6.62 20.64 -3.22
C PHE A 67 -5.46 20.67 -4.21
N GLU A 68 -5.67 21.25 -5.39
CA GLU A 68 -4.62 21.39 -6.42
C GLU A 68 -3.65 22.50 -6.04
N THR A 69 -2.37 22.31 -6.35
CA THR A 69 -1.32 23.32 -6.19
C THR A 69 -0.47 23.39 -7.45
N PRO A 70 0.32 24.46 -7.67
CA PRO A 70 1.31 24.46 -8.74
C PRO A 70 2.19 23.20 -8.64
N SER A 71 2.24 22.43 -9.73
CA SER A 71 3.02 21.19 -9.83
C SER A 71 2.67 20.09 -8.82
N GLY A 72 1.46 20.06 -8.27
CA GLY A 72 1.07 18.99 -7.36
C GLY A 72 -0.33 19.11 -6.75
N MET A 73 -0.51 18.45 -5.61
CA MET A 73 -1.73 18.52 -4.83
C MET A 73 -1.45 18.30 -3.34
N ILE A 74 -2.31 18.86 -2.50
CA ILE A 74 -2.39 18.58 -1.07
C ILE A 74 -3.54 17.61 -0.83
N ASN A 75 -3.35 16.64 0.07
CA ASN A 75 -4.42 15.76 0.53
C ASN A 75 -4.52 15.74 2.06
N SER A 76 -5.75 15.58 2.54
CA SER A 76 -6.11 15.40 3.94
C SER A 76 -7.15 14.27 4.00
N ILE A 77 -6.77 13.06 3.60
CA ILE A 77 -7.69 11.91 3.56
C ILE A 77 -8.04 11.42 4.98
N GLY A 78 -7.12 11.52 5.94
CA GLY A 78 -7.32 11.07 7.32
C GLY A 78 -7.26 9.55 7.52
N LEU A 79 -6.53 8.84 6.64
CA LEU A 79 -6.43 7.38 6.64
C LEU A 79 -7.79 6.65 6.52
N ALA A 80 -8.73 7.20 5.73
CA ALA A 80 -10.01 6.54 5.45
C ALA A 80 -9.80 5.10 4.96
N ASN A 81 -10.26 4.08 5.69
CA ASN A 81 -10.04 2.67 5.37
C ASN A 81 -11.10 1.77 6.07
N PRO A 82 -11.32 0.54 5.60
CA PRO A 82 -12.43 -0.30 6.05
C PRO A 82 -12.19 -0.99 7.41
N GLY A 83 -10.99 -0.90 8.00
CA GLY A 83 -10.59 -1.71 9.14
C GLY A 83 -10.14 -3.12 8.72
N ILE A 84 -9.49 -3.85 9.64
CA ILE A 84 -8.89 -5.15 9.34
C ILE A 84 -9.94 -6.21 9.02
N ASP A 85 -11.04 -6.25 9.77
CA ASP A 85 -12.05 -7.31 9.63
C ASP A 85 -12.67 -7.30 8.23
N LYS A 86 -13.16 -6.13 7.80
CA LYS A 86 -13.75 -5.96 6.47
C LYS A 86 -12.71 -6.11 5.36
N PHE A 87 -11.47 -5.72 5.60
CA PHE A 87 -10.38 -5.98 4.66
C PHE A 87 -10.16 -7.49 4.46
N MET A 88 -10.12 -8.28 5.54
CA MET A 88 -9.93 -9.73 5.49
C MET A 88 -11.08 -10.43 4.78
N GLU A 89 -12.31 -9.97 4.99
CA GLU A 89 -13.51 -10.54 4.36
C GLU A 89 -13.61 -10.20 2.86
N GLU A 90 -13.44 -8.94 2.50
CA GLU A 90 -13.82 -8.46 1.17
C GLU A 90 -12.64 -8.18 0.23
N VAL A 91 -11.47 -7.79 0.77
CA VAL A 91 -10.35 -7.28 -0.02
C VAL A 91 -9.25 -8.33 -0.16
N ALA A 92 -8.78 -8.90 0.95
CA ALA A 92 -7.68 -9.85 0.97
C ALA A 92 -7.86 -11.04 -0.01
N PRO A 93 -9.05 -11.65 -0.15
CA PRO A 93 -9.25 -12.77 -1.08
C PRO A 93 -9.06 -12.40 -2.56
N ARG A 94 -9.17 -11.11 -2.90
CA ARG A 94 -9.08 -10.59 -4.26
C ARG A 94 -7.65 -10.20 -4.65
N LEU A 95 -6.77 -9.94 -3.68
CA LEU A 95 -5.39 -9.49 -3.93
C LEU A 95 -4.60 -10.49 -4.79
N LYS A 96 -4.83 -11.80 -4.60
CA LYS A 96 -4.22 -12.88 -5.40
C LYS A 96 -4.47 -12.78 -6.91
N ASN A 97 -5.47 -12.00 -7.34
CA ASN A 97 -5.82 -11.84 -8.75
C ASN A 97 -5.01 -10.71 -9.42
N LEU A 98 -4.22 -9.93 -8.67
CA LEU A 98 -3.39 -8.87 -9.21
C LEU A 98 -2.05 -9.45 -9.68
N PRO A 99 -1.68 -9.35 -10.98
CA PRO A 99 -0.44 -9.92 -11.54
C PRO A 99 0.81 -9.06 -11.23
N THR A 100 0.96 -8.61 -10.00
CA THR A 100 2.09 -7.82 -9.52
C THR A 100 2.35 -8.07 -8.03
N ARG A 101 3.43 -7.50 -7.50
CA ARG A 101 3.80 -7.65 -6.10
C ARG A 101 2.91 -6.80 -5.21
N ILE A 102 2.45 -7.37 -4.11
CA ILE A 102 1.59 -6.69 -3.14
C ILE A 102 2.39 -6.37 -1.88
N ILE A 103 2.52 -5.08 -1.62
CA ILE A 103 3.10 -4.53 -0.40
C ILE A 103 1.92 -4.00 0.42
N LEU A 104 1.53 -4.71 1.47
CA LEU A 104 0.39 -4.33 2.29
C LEU A 104 0.81 -3.24 3.27
N SER A 105 0.29 -2.03 3.08
CA SER A 105 0.51 -0.92 3.99
C SER A 105 -0.37 -1.07 5.23
N VAL A 106 0.22 -1.00 6.42
CA VAL A 106 -0.47 -1.10 7.71
C VAL A 106 -0.17 0.11 8.58
N GLY A 107 -1.18 0.57 9.31
CA GLY A 107 -1.08 1.69 10.24
C GLY A 107 -1.58 1.28 11.62
N GLY A 108 -1.03 1.91 12.64
CA GLY A 108 -1.39 1.67 14.03
C GLY A 108 -1.17 2.90 14.89
N THR A 109 -1.74 2.87 16.09
CA THR A 109 -1.68 3.94 17.10
C THR A 109 -0.87 3.57 18.34
N SER A 110 -0.41 2.32 18.42
CA SER A 110 0.49 1.80 19.45
C SER A 110 1.27 0.61 18.92
N ILE A 111 2.33 0.19 19.64
CA ILE A 111 3.08 -1.02 19.30
C ILE A 111 2.16 -2.26 19.29
N ASP A 112 1.26 -2.38 20.25
CA ASP A 112 0.31 -3.50 20.34
C ASP A 112 -0.65 -3.52 19.15
N ASP A 113 -1.10 -2.35 18.69
CA ASP A 113 -1.95 -2.19 17.52
C ASP A 113 -1.22 -2.61 16.23
N PHE A 114 0.03 -2.17 16.06
CA PHE A 114 0.90 -2.62 14.97
C PHE A 114 1.17 -4.13 15.03
N LYS A 115 1.39 -4.69 16.22
CA LYS A 115 1.61 -6.12 16.38
C LYS A 115 0.38 -6.91 15.95
N TYR A 116 -0.79 -6.52 16.45
CA TYR A 116 -2.05 -7.18 16.13
C TYR A 116 -2.32 -7.19 14.62
N ILE A 117 -2.18 -6.03 13.95
CA ILE A 117 -2.46 -5.95 12.50
C ILE A 117 -1.43 -6.74 11.69
N VAL A 118 -0.14 -6.68 12.04
CA VAL A 118 0.93 -7.44 11.36
C VAL A 118 0.71 -8.94 11.52
N GLU A 119 0.43 -9.43 12.73
CA GLU A 119 0.13 -10.84 12.98
C GLU A 119 -1.08 -11.30 12.16
N THR A 120 -2.13 -10.49 12.10
CA THR A 120 -3.35 -10.81 11.35
C THR A 120 -3.10 -10.92 9.84
N VAL A 121 -2.34 -10.00 9.25
CA VAL A 121 -2.12 -9.97 7.80
C VAL A 121 -0.98 -10.87 7.32
N SER A 122 -0.11 -11.34 8.23
CA SER A 122 1.01 -12.22 7.89
C SER A 122 0.56 -13.57 7.32
N GLU A 123 -0.67 -13.98 7.59
CA GLU A 123 -1.28 -15.22 7.06
C GLU A 123 -1.77 -15.08 5.60
N ILE A 124 -1.72 -13.88 5.02
CA ILE A 124 -2.20 -13.63 3.66
C ILE A 124 -1.10 -13.99 2.65
N SER A 125 -1.23 -15.16 2.03
CA SER A 125 -0.26 -15.67 1.05
C SER A 125 -0.05 -14.82 -0.20
N SER A 126 -0.97 -13.91 -0.51
CA SER A 126 -0.87 -12.98 -1.65
C SER A 126 -0.14 -11.67 -1.33
N VAL A 127 0.28 -11.47 -0.08
CA VAL A 127 1.07 -10.32 0.36
C VAL A 127 2.55 -10.69 0.33
N ASP A 128 3.33 -10.01 -0.50
CA ASP A 128 4.78 -10.23 -0.62
C ASP A 128 5.57 -9.48 0.47
N ALA A 129 5.01 -8.39 1.00
CA ALA A 129 5.65 -7.55 2.00
C ALA A 129 4.64 -6.77 2.84
N ILE A 130 5.08 -6.32 4.02
CA ILE A 130 4.33 -5.37 4.85
C ILE A 130 5.10 -4.04 4.88
N GLU A 131 4.40 -2.95 4.64
CA GLU A 131 4.89 -1.58 4.80
C GLU A 131 4.29 -1.00 6.10
N LEU A 132 5.14 -0.65 7.07
CA LEU A 132 4.70 0.03 8.28
C LEU A 132 4.58 1.54 8.03
N ASN A 133 3.35 2.05 8.05
CA ASN A 133 3.10 3.48 7.93
C ASN A 133 3.27 4.17 9.29
N LEU A 134 4.50 4.60 9.58
CA LEU A 134 4.88 5.30 10.81
C LEU A 134 4.71 6.83 10.73
N SER A 135 4.13 7.34 9.63
CA SER A 135 4.02 8.79 9.40
C SER A 135 2.92 9.47 10.23
N CYS A 136 2.04 8.70 10.88
CA CYS A 136 0.91 9.24 11.61
C CYS A 136 1.36 9.78 12.99
N PRO A 137 1.28 11.10 13.25
CA PRO A 137 1.83 11.74 14.45
C PRO A 137 0.98 11.52 15.72
N ASN A 138 -0.20 10.89 15.60
CA ASN A 138 -1.15 10.69 16.70
C ASN A 138 -0.89 9.40 17.47
N VAL A 139 0.25 9.36 18.14
CA VAL A 139 0.45 8.56 19.35
C VAL A 139 0.21 9.49 20.55
N LYS A 140 -0.36 8.96 21.63
CA LYS A 140 -0.73 9.70 22.87
C LYS A 140 0.45 10.41 23.58
N GLU A 141 1.62 10.51 22.95
CA GLU A 141 2.87 11.05 23.46
C GLU A 141 3.62 11.88 22.40
N GLY A 142 3.06 13.01 21.97
CA GLY A 142 3.90 14.13 21.49
C GLY A 142 4.62 13.98 20.15
N GLY A 143 4.12 13.17 19.21
CA GLY A 143 4.40 13.37 17.78
C GLY A 143 5.78 12.97 17.24
N ILE A 144 6.63 12.31 18.01
CA ILE A 144 7.87 11.67 17.50
C ILE A 144 8.07 10.37 18.29
N HIS A 145 7.91 9.21 17.64
CA HIS A 145 8.05 7.91 18.32
C HIS A 145 9.02 6.93 17.66
N PHE A 146 9.63 7.29 16.52
CA PHE A 146 10.64 6.46 15.89
C PHE A 146 11.80 7.33 15.38
N GLY A 147 12.77 7.56 16.27
CA GLY A 147 14.01 8.31 16.03
C GLY A 147 14.95 8.21 17.22
#